data_AF-A0A1I7AQP1-F1
#
_entry.id   AF-A0A1I7AQP1-F1
#
_cell.length_a   1.000
_cell.length_b   1.000
_cell.length_c   1.000
_cell.angle_alpha   90.00
_cell.angle_beta   90.00
_cell.angle_gamma   90.00
#
_symmetry.space_group_name_H-M   'P 1'
#
loop_
_entity.id
_entity.type
_entity.pdbx_description
1 polymer ?
#
loop_
_entity_poly.entity_id
_entity_poly.type
_entity_poly.pdbx_seq_one_letter_code
_entity_poly.pdbx_strand_id
1 'polypeptide(L)'
;MQLTHFSFQEEIIQTYNKAYDSNFKASLKNSKAAGSNKIFCLFSDKNYYIMFGGDMFGKLQEMQQMAEESKKKLDQISVQGEAGGNLVVVELTGNRTMKSLTINTQLDQMDKEDLEDLLTVAFNRALEAAEAVNQKEMQNSAKGLFPGL
;
A
#
# COMPACT_ATOMS: atom_id res chain seq x y z
N MET A 1 7.82 3.09 13.47
CA MET A 1 9.07 2.69 12.79
C MET A 1 8.78 1.54 11.79
N GLN A 2 7.94 1.78 10.78
CA GLN A 2 7.59 0.79 9.73
C GLN A 2 7.66 1.37 8.30
N LEU A 3 7.93 2.67 8.16
CA LEU A 3 8.01 3.36 6.87
C LEU A 3 9.33 3.10 6.11
N THR A 4 10.32 2.46 6.74
CA THR A 4 11.64 2.20 6.13
C THR A 4 11.73 0.87 5.38
N HIS A 5 10.78 -0.05 5.56
CA HIS A 5 10.83 -1.37 4.91
C HIS A 5 10.18 -1.38 3.52
N PHE A 6 9.18 -0.52 3.28
CA PHE A 6 8.48 -0.45 2.00
C PHE A 6 9.27 0.33 0.94
N SER A 7 9.98 1.39 1.34
CA SER A 7 10.87 2.15 0.47
C SER A 7 12.08 1.34 0.00
N PHE A 8 12.56 0.39 0.82
CA PHE A 8 13.69 -0.47 0.47
C PHE A 8 13.33 -1.52 -0.61
N GLN A 9 12.08 -2.01 -0.60
CA GLN A 9 11.59 -2.94 -1.64
C GLN A 9 11.43 -2.25 -3.00
N GLU A 10 10.89 -1.02 -3.01
CA GLU A 10 10.80 -0.18 -4.21
C GLU A 10 12.19 0.12 -4.81
N GLU A 11 13.16 0.45 -3.98
CA GLU A 11 14.52 0.78 -4.44
C GLU A 11 15.27 -0.43 -5.01
N ILE A 12 15.07 -1.63 -4.44
CA ILE A 12 15.61 -2.89 -4.96
C ILE A 12 15.00 -3.23 -6.33
N ILE A 13 13.68 -3.07 -6.49
CA ILE A 13 12.98 -3.35 -7.76
C ILE A 13 13.42 -2.36 -8.85
N GLN A 14 13.51 -1.07 -8.53
CA GLN A 14 13.96 -0.06 -9.49
C GLN A 14 15.43 -0.25 -9.90
N THR A 15 16.29 -0.63 -8.96
CA THR A 15 17.71 -0.92 -9.22
C THR A 15 17.88 -2.17 -10.09
N TYR A 16 17.11 -3.23 -9.81
CA TYR A 16 17.11 -4.46 -10.61
C TYR A 16 16.67 -4.20 -12.06
N ASN A 17 15.60 -3.42 -12.26
CA ASN A 17 15.08 -3.10 -13.58
C ASN A 17 16.06 -2.23 -14.41
N LYS A 18 16.73 -1.25 -13.77
CA LYS A 18 17.78 -0.44 -14.44
C LYS A 18 19.02 -1.28 -14.82
N ALA A 19 19.43 -2.20 -13.95
CA ALA A 19 20.57 -3.09 -14.21
C ALA A 19 20.26 -4.11 -15.32
N TYR A 20 19.01 -4.56 -15.46
CA TYR A 20 18.61 -5.50 -16.50
C TYR A 20 18.53 -4.83 -17.88
N ASP A 21 17.93 -3.63 -17.99
CA ASP A 21 17.79 -2.90 -19.27
C ASP A 21 19.15 -2.45 -19.83
N SER A 22 20.08 -2.01 -18.97
CA SER A 22 21.42 -1.57 -19.40
C SER A 22 22.28 -2.72 -19.94
N ASN A 23 22.26 -3.89 -19.28
CA ASN A 23 22.99 -5.08 -19.72
C ASN A 23 22.37 -5.73 -20.97
N PHE A 24 21.05 -5.68 -21.12
CA PHE A 24 20.34 -6.19 -22.30
C PHE A 24 20.62 -5.34 -23.56
N LYS A 25 20.60 -4.01 -23.44
CA LYS A 25 20.97 -3.09 -24.54
C LYS A 25 22.41 -3.22 -24.98
N ALA A 26 23.34 -3.50 -24.05
CA ALA A 26 24.74 -3.77 -24.37
C ALA A 26 24.92 -5.07 -25.17
N SER A 27 24.16 -6.12 -24.83
CA SER A 27 24.18 -7.41 -25.53
C SER A 27 23.61 -7.32 -26.97
N LEU A 28 22.54 -6.53 -27.16
CA LEU A 28 21.95 -6.30 -28.48
C LEU A 28 22.87 -5.51 -29.42
N LYS A 29 23.61 -4.50 -28.91
CA LYS A 29 24.56 -3.72 -29.72
C LYS A 29 25.73 -4.56 -30.24
N ASN A 30 26.18 -5.55 -29.46
CA ASN A 30 27.26 -6.45 -29.88
C ASN A 30 26.83 -7.49 -30.93
N SER A 31 25.52 -7.79 -31.05
CA SER A 31 25.03 -8.74 -32.07
C SER A 31 24.87 -8.14 -33.47
N LYS A 32 24.67 -6.81 -33.60
CA LYS A 32 24.57 -6.14 -34.90
C LYS A 32 25.91 -6.02 -35.65
N ALA A 33 27.03 -6.25 -34.96
CA ALA A 33 28.37 -6.19 -35.55
C ALA A 33 28.82 -7.51 -36.20
N ALA A 34 28.14 -8.63 -35.90
CA ALA A 34 28.45 -9.94 -36.48
C ALA A 34 27.34 -10.33 -37.46
N GLY A 35 27.56 -10.07 -38.74
CA GLY A 35 26.61 -10.36 -39.84
C GLY A 35 26.38 -11.84 -40.09
N SER A 36 25.83 -12.57 -39.13
CA SER A 36 25.47 -13.98 -39.24
C SER A 36 24.01 -14.19 -38.82
N ASN A 37 23.18 -14.32 -39.84
CA ASN A 37 21.73 -14.57 -39.80
C ASN A 37 21.39 -16.01 -39.34
N LYS A 38 22.07 -16.50 -38.29
CA LYS A 38 22.06 -17.92 -37.86
C LYS A 38 22.24 -18.15 -36.35
N ILE A 39 22.02 -17.12 -35.52
CA ILE A 39 21.66 -17.28 -34.10
C ILE A 39 20.17 -16.94 -33.94
N PHE A 40 19.41 -17.38 -34.93
CA PHE A 40 17.99 -17.64 -34.83
C PHE A 40 17.90 -19.09 -34.32
N CYS A 41 17.24 -19.30 -33.19
CA CYS A 41 16.96 -20.61 -32.59
C CYS A 41 18.13 -21.38 -31.96
N LEU A 42 18.67 -20.95 -30.81
CA LEU A 42 19.17 -21.88 -29.77
C LEU A 42 19.10 -21.26 -28.35
N PHE A 43 18.05 -20.50 -28.06
CA PHE A 43 17.60 -20.24 -26.67
C PHE A 43 16.07 -20.21 -26.65
N SER A 44 15.46 -21.27 -27.18
CA SER A 44 14.13 -21.70 -26.74
C SER A 44 14.33 -22.27 -25.33
N ASP A 45 13.93 -21.52 -24.29
CA ASP A 45 13.39 -22.04 -23.02
C ASP A 45 13.31 -21.01 -21.87
N LYS A 46 13.45 -19.70 -22.12
CA LYS A 46 12.95 -18.68 -21.17
C LYS A 46 12.11 -17.62 -21.86
N ASN A 47 10.99 -18.12 -22.37
CA ASN A 47 9.77 -17.40 -22.73
C ASN A 47 9.10 -16.80 -21.48
N TYR A 48 9.86 -16.06 -20.65
CA TYR A 48 9.38 -15.42 -19.42
C TYR A 48 9.59 -13.91 -19.42
N TYR A 49 10.17 -13.37 -20.49
CA TYR A 49 10.04 -11.97 -20.85
C TYR A 49 9.05 -11.92 -22.02
N ILE A 50 8.20 -10.89 -22.06
CA ILE A 50 7.15 -10.61 -23.07
C ILE A 50 5.83 -11.43 -23.06
N MET A 51 5.35 -11.87 -21.88
CA MET A 51 3.90 -12.17 -21.66
C MET A 51 3.16 -11.13 -20.78
N PHE A 52 3.77 -9.99 -20.50
CA PHE A 52 3.07 -8.80 -20.01
C PHE A 52 3.21 -7.73 -21.08
N GLY A 53 2.34 -7.79 -22.10
CA GLY A 53 2.26 -6.76 -23.14
C GLY A 53 2.03 -5.37 -22.54
N GLY A 54 2.26 -4.30 -23.31
CA GLY A 54 2.14 -2.91 -22.86
C GLY A 54 0.85 -2.57 -22.09
N ASP A 55 -0.23 -3.34 -22.30
CA ASP A 55 -1.48 -3.27 -21.53
C ASP A 55 -1.33 -3.55 -20.02
N MET A 56 -0.38 -4.40 -19.61
CA MET A 56 -0.14 -4.70 -18.19
C MET A 56 0.70 -3.63 -17.50
N PHE A 57 1.59 -2.96 -18.23
CA PHE A 57 2.30 -1.80 -17.70
C PHE A 57 1.36 -0.60 -17.50
N GLY A 58 0.45 -0.36 -18.46
CA GLY A 58 -0.59 0.66 -18.31
C GLY A 58 -1.50 0.40 -17.12
N LYS A 59 -1.98 -0.84 -16.96
CA LYS A 59 -2.79 -1.25 -15.79
C LYS A 59 -2.03 -1.14 -14.47
N LEU A 60 -0.72 -1.44 -14.44
CA LEU A 60 0.09 -1.27 -13.24
C LEU A 60 0.20 0.20 -12.83
N GLN A 61 0.39 1.10 -13.81
CA GLN A 61 0.44 2.55 -13.55
C GLN A 61 -0.90 3.09 -13.07
N GLU A 62 -2.02 2.66 -13.66
CA GLU A 62 -3.37 3.00 -13.21
C GLU A 62 -3.64 2.49 -11.78
N MET A 63 -3.23 1.26 -11.47
CA MET A 63 -3.33 0.71 -10.11
C MET A 63 -2.50 1.50 -9.10
N GLN A 64 -1.29 1.94 -9.47
CA GLN A 64 -0.45 2.78 -8.61
C GLN A 64 -1.12 4.12 -8.29
N GLN A 65 -1.61 4.83 -9.31
CA GLN A 65 -2.32 6.10 -9.13
C GLN A 65 -3.57 5.93 -8.27
N MET A 66 -4.35 4.88 -8.53
CA MET A 66 -5.56 4.57 -7.77
C MET A 66 -5.28 4.20 -6.31
N ALA A 67 -4.16 3.51 -6.03
CA ALA A 67 -3.73 3.20 -4.68
C ALA A 67 -3.34 4.49 -3.92
N GLU A 68 -2.62 5.41 -4.57
CA GLU A 68 -2.27 6.71 -3.99
C GLU A 68 -3.51 7.57 -3.71
N GLU A 69 -4.47 7.61 -4.63
CA GLU A 69 -5.73 8.33 -4.45
C GLU A 69 -6.58 7.73 -3.34
N SER A 70 -6.69 6.39 -3.29
CA SER A 70 -7.43 5.68 -2.23
C SER A 70 -6.81 5.95 -0.86
N LYS A 71 -5.47 5.96 -0.77
CA LYS A 71 -4.76 6.29 0.46
C LYS A 71 -5.07 7.72 0.92
N LYS A 72 -5.01 8.71 0.00
CA LYS A 72 -5.35 10.11 0.31
C LYS A 72 -6.78 10.26 0.82
N LYS A 73 -7.75 9.55 0.21
CA LYS A 73 -9.15 9.57 0.68
C LYS A 73 -9.27 9.00 2.09
N LEU A 74 -8.62 7.87 2.37
CA LEU A 74 -8.63 7.24 3.70
C LEU A 74 -7.97 8.11 4.77
N ASP A 75 -6.95 8.90 4.43
CA ASP A 75 -6.31 9.85 5.35
C ASP A 75 -7.23 11.04 5.70
N GLN A 76 -8.12 11.43 4.78
CA GLN A 76 -9.11 12.49 5.00
C GLN A 76 -10.28 12.04 5.88
N ILE A 77 -10.66 10.77 5.81
CA ILE A 77 -11.75 10.23 6.63
C ILE A 77 -11.24 10.03 8.05
N SER A 78 -11.88 10.69 9.02
CA SER A 78 -11.67 10.46 10.46
C SER A 78 -12.76 9.56 11.02
N VAL A 79 -12.37 8.67 11.92
CA VAL A 79 -13.26 7.85 12.74
C VAL A 79 -12.90 8.04 14.20
N GLN A 80 -13.88 7.84 15.09
CA GLN A 80 -13.71 8.00 16.52
C GLN A 80 -14.14 6.73 17.24
N GLY A 81 -13.39 6.35 18.26
CA GLY A 81 -13.74 5.31 19.21
C GLY A 81 -13.66 5.87 20.62
N GLU A 82 -14.66 5.55 21.44
CA GLU A 82 -14.76 6.05 22.81
C GLU A 82 -14.93 4.91 23.81
N ALA A 83 -14.49 5.14 25.05
CA ALA A 83 -14.69 4.26 26.19
C ALA A 83 -15.07 5.04 27.46
N GLY A 84 -15.77 4.36 28.37
CA GLY A 84 -16.16 4.94 29.66
C GLY A 84 -17.21 6.06 29.57
N GLY A 85 -17.91 6.21 28.44
CA GLY A 85 -18.87 7.31 28.24
C GLY A 85 -18.18 8.64 27.95
N ASN A 86 -17.32 8.67 26.92
CA ASN A 86 -16.53 9.83 26.51
C ASN A 86 -15.40 10.22 27.49
N LEU A 87 -14.99 9.32 28.39
CA LEU A 87 -13.82 9.54 29.26
C LEU A 87 -12.51 9.43 28.48
N VAL A 88 -12.43 8.49 27.55
CA VAL A 88 -11.31 8.32 26.62
C VAL A 88 -11.85 8.30 25.20
N VAL A 89 -11.32 9.17 24.35
CA VAL A 89 -11.66 9.25 22.93
C VAL A 89 -10.39 9.13 22.10
N VAL A 90 -10.41 8.21 21.15
CA VAL A 90 -9.35 8.01 20.17
C VAL A 90 -9.90 8.38 18.80
N GLU A 91 -9.21 9.26 18.10
CA GLU A 91 -9.48 9.56 16.70
C GLU A 91 -8.41 8.93 15.81
N LEU A 92 -8.86 8.11 14.86
CA LEU A 92 -8.01 7.51 13.84
C LEU A 92 -8.45 7.96 12.45
N THR A 93 -7.56 7.88 11.47
CA THR A 93 -7.93 7.94 10.06
C THR A 93 -8.48 6.61 9.56
N GLY A 94 -9.19 6.61 8.43
CA GLY A 94 -9.55 5.38 7.71
C GLY A 94 -8.34 4.56 7.24
N ASN A 95 -7.14 5.15 7.24
CA ASN A 95 -5.87 4.50 7.01
C ASN A 95 -5.16 4.06 8.32
N ARG A 96 -5.92 3.94 9.42
CA ARG A 96 -5.44 3.46 10.72
C ARG A 96 -4.29 4.29 11.31
N THR A 97 -4.22 5.57 10.98
CA THR A 97 -3.25 6.50 11.54
C THR A 97 -3.88 7.29 12.68
N MET A 98 -3.23 7.36 13.84
CA MET A 98 -3.74 8.11 15.00
C MET A 98 -3.66 9.61 14.76
N LYS A 99 -4.78 10.31 14.93
CA LYS A 99 -4.88 11.77 14.84
C LYS A 99 -4.86 12.42 16.21
N SER A 100 -5.69 11.94 17.12
CA SER A 100 -5.81 12.52 18.46
C SER A 100 -6.19 11.46 19.49
N LEU A 101 -5.77 11.71 20.73
CA LEU A 101 -6.18 10.98 21.92
C LEU A 101 -6.60 12.03 22.94
N THR A 102 -7.84 11.95 23.40
CA THR A 102 -8.41 12.85 24.39
C THR A 102 -8.83 12.06 25.61
N ILE A 103 -8.43 12.54 26.79
CA ILE A 103 -8.77 11.95 28.08
C ILE A 103 -9.50 13.03 28.88
N ASN A 104 -10.80 12.85 29.11
CA ASN A 104 -11.69 13.81 29.76
C ASN A 104 -11.86 13.55 31.27
N THR A 105 -11.02 12.68 31.85
CA THR A 105 -10.99 12.40 33.30
C THR A 105 -9.77 13.03 33.96
N GLN A 106 -9.87 13.30 35.26
CA GLN A 106 -8.70 13.65 36.05
C GLN A 106 -7.85 12.40 36.27
N LEU A 107 -6.61 12.40 35.79
CA LEU A 107 -5.69 11.27 35.90
C LEU A 107 -5.42 10.87 37.36
N ASP A 108 -5.49 11.83 38.28
CA ASP A 108 -5.28 11.61 39.72
C ASP A 108 -6.43 10.84 40.40
N GLN A 109 -7.57 10.70 39.72
CA GLN A 109 -8.77 10.03 40.23
C GLN A 109 -8.98 8.63 39.64
N MET A 110 -8.11 8.19 38.73
CA MET A 110 -8.26 6.93 38.01
C MET A 110 -7.06 6.03 38.26
N ASP A 111 -7.33 4.79 38.63
CA ASP A 111 -6.27 3.79 38.76
C ASP A 111 -5.67 3.50 37.38
N LYS A 112 -4.38 3.19 37.38
CA LYS A 112 -3.65 2.92 36.14
C LYS A 112 -4.28 1.76 35.35
N GLU A 113 -4.73 0.71 36.03
CA GLU A 113 -5.35 -0.46 35.39
C GLU A 113 -6.63 -0.08 34.65
N ASP A 114 -7.50 0.73 35.27
CA ASP A 114 -8.74 1.21 34.65
C ASP A 114 -8.45 2.07 33.41
N LEU A 115 -7.43 2.92 33.46
CA LEU A 115 -7.04 3.76 32.33
C LEU A 115 -6.53 2.91 31.14
N GLU A 116 -5.73 1.88 31.41
CA GLU A 116 -5.21 0.96 30.39
C GLU A 116 -6.34 0.16 29.73
N ASP A 117 -7.34 -0.28 30.51
CA ASP A 117 -8.52 -0.97 30.00
C ASP A 117 -9.38 -0.05 29.12
N LEU A 118 -9.67 1.17 29.59
CA LEU A 118 -10.43 2.15 28.83
C LEU A 118 -9.74 2.55 27.52
N LEU A 119 -8.43 2.76 27.57
CA LEU A 119 -7.62 3.05 26.36
C LEU A 119 -7.70 1.90 25.37
N THR A 120 -7.54 0.66 25.84
CA THR A 120 -7.62 -0.54 25.00
C THR A 120 -8.98 -0.65 24.31
N VAL A 121 -10.06 -0.44 25.06
CA VAL A 121 -11.43 -0.49 24.52
C VAL A 121 -11.67 0.63 23.50
N ALA A 122 -11.30 1.88 23.83
CA ALA A 122 -11.48 3.02 22.93
C ALA A 122 -10.68 2.85 21.63
N PHE A 123 -9.43 2.39 21.74
CA PHE A 123 -8.54 2.17 20.60
C PHE A 123 -9.04 1.05 19.69
N ASN A 124 -9.48 -0.08 20.25
CA ASN A 124 -10.04 -1.19 19.48
C ASN A 124 -11.31 -0.77 18.73
N ARG A 125 -12.20 -0.01 19.38
CA ARG A 125 -13.40 0.55 18.71
C ARG A 125 -13.04 1.49 17.56
N ALA A 126 -12.05 2.36 17.77
CA ALA A 126 -11.58 3.26 16.72
C ALA A 126 -10.96 2.49 15.55
N LEU A 127 -10.20 1.42 15.84
CA LEU A 127 -9.65 0.52 14.83
C LEU A 127 -10.76 -0.16 14.04
N GLU A 128 -11.73 -0.80 14.70
CA GLU A 128 -12.87 -1.46 14.04
C GLU A 128 -13.62 -0.50 13.11
N ALA A 129 -13.86 0.74 13.56
CA ALA A 129 -14.45 1.78 12.74
C ALA A 129 -13.58 2.14 11.52
N ALA A 130 -12.25 2.24 11.71
CA ALA A 130 -11.32 2.51 10.62
C ALA A 130 -11.28 1.35 9.62
N GLU A 131 -11.35 0.10 10.08
CA GLU A 131 -11.39 -1.08 9.21
C GLU A 131 -12.66 -1.13 8.37
N ALA A 132 -13.82 -0.79 8.96
CA ALA A 132 -15.09 -0.72 8.25
C ALA A 132 -15.06 0.34 7.13
N VAL A 133 -14.51 1.52 7.41
CA VAL A 133 -14.29 2.58 6.41
C VAL A 133 -13.34 2.10 5.32
N ASN A 134 -12.23 1.46 5.70
CA ASN A 134 -11.23 0.97 4.77
C ASN A 134 -11.82 -0.07 3.79
N GLN A 135 -12.56 -1.05 4.30
CA GLN A 135 -13.24 -2.05 3.47
C GLN A 135 -14.25 -1.40 2.53
N LYS A 136 -15.01 -0.41 3.00
CA LYS A 136 -15.99 0.31 2.18
C LYS A 136 -15.32 1.06 1.02
N GLU A 137 -14.22 1.76 1.29
CA GLU A 137 -13.45 2.46 0.25
C GLU A 137 -12.79 1.48 -0.72
N MET A 138 -12.23 0.36 -0.24
CA MET A 138 -11.69 -0.68 -1.13
C MET A 138 -12.77 -1.27 -2.03
N GLN A 139 -13.99 -1.52 -1.53
CA GLN A 139 -15.11 -1.99 -2.34
C GLN A 139 -15.54 -0.95 -3.39
N ASN A 140 -15.55 0.34 -3.03
CA ASN A 140 -15.86 1.42 -3.96
C ASN A 140 -14.80 1.55 -5.06
N SER A 141 -13.53 1.50 -4.69
CA SER A 141 -12.39 1.49 -5.61
C SER A 141 -12.45 0.26 -6.53
N ALA A 142 -12.69 -0.94 -6.00
CA ALA A 142 -12.77 -2.16 -6.81
C ALA A 142 -13.90 -2.12 -7.85
N LYS A 143 -15.07 -1.56 -7.50
CA LYS A 143 -16.19 -1.35 -8.44
C LYS A 143 -15.85 -0.36 -9.57
N GLY A 144 -15.04 0.65 -9.28
CA GLY A 144 -14.55 1.60 -10.29
C GLY A 144 -13.53 1.00 -11.24
N LEU A 145 -12.68 0.08 -10.75
CA LEU A 145 -11.65 -0.60 -11.53
C LEU A 145 -12.21 -1.75 -12.40
N PHE A 146 -13.24 -2.44 -11.92
CA PHE A 146 -13.91 -3.53 -12.62
C PHE A 146 -15.42 -3.25 -12.76
N PRO A 147 -15.81 -2.31 -13.64
CA PRO A 147 -17.21 -2.07 -13.91
C PRO A 147 -17.83 -3.31 -14.58
N GLY A 148 -18.58 -4.11 -13.80
CA GLY A 148 -19.31 -5.29 -14.31
C GLY A 148 -19.06 -6.64 -13.62
N LEU A 149 -18.41 -6.66 -12.45
CA LEU A 149 -18.41 -7.83 -11.54
C LEU A 149 -19.50 -7.74 -10.47
#